data_AF-A0A951Z592-F1
#
_entry.id   AF-A0A951Z592-F1
#
_cell.length_a   1.000
_cell.length_b   1.000
_cell.length_c   1.000
_cell.angle_alpha   90.00
_cell.angle_beta   90.00
_cell.angle_gamma   90.00
#
_symmetry.space_group_name_H-M   'P 1'
#
loop_
_entity.id
_entity.type
_entity.pdbx_description
1 polymer ?
#
loop_
_entity_poly.entity_id
_entity_poly.type
_entity_poly.pdbx_seq_one_letter_code
_entity_poly.pdbx_strand_id
1 'polypeptide(L)' 'MSPVEVVTRADDAGSCVSANEAVRASVEGGLVRNVSVIVPGPSFTALTPWLKTLEGVDVGIHLTMNAEWDRVKWGPC' A
#
# COMPACT_ATOMS: atom_id res chain seq x y z
N MET A 1 -20.27 16.24 22.82
CA MET A 1 -19.31 15.13 22.66
C MET A 1 -18.47 15.44 21.44
N SER A 2 -17.16 15.26 21.50
CA SER A 2 -16.31 15.36 20.31
C SER A 2 -16.64 14.21 19.35
N PRO A 3 -16.60 14.44 18.03
CA PRO A 3 -16.79 13.36 17.05
C PRO A 3 -15.67 12.32 17.16
N VAL A 4 -15.97 11.07 16.75
CA VAL A 4 -14.98 10.02 16.58
C VAL A 4 -14.31 10.20 15.21
N GLU A 5 -12.98 10.23 15.19
CA GLU A 5 -12.18 10.31 13.97
C GLU A 5 -11.56 8.94 13.66
N VAL A 6 -11.60 8.55 12.38
CA VAL A 6 -11.09 7.24 11.92
C VAL A 6 -10.09 7.47 10.80
N VAL A 7 -8.92 6.84 10.90
CA VAL A 7 -7.94 6.77 9.82
C VAL A 7 -8.02 5.41 9.17
N THR A 8 -8.32 5.39 7.88
CA THR A 8 -8.37 4.18 7.07
C THR A 8 -7.05 4.01 6.31
N ARG A 9 -6.45 2.84 6.47
CA ARG A 9 -5.15 2.51 5.91
C ARG A 9 -5.21 1.22 5.10
N ALA A 10 -4.52 1.20 3.97
CA ALA A 10 -4.23 -0.02 3.23
C ALA A 10 -2.74 -0.38 3.37
N ASP A 11 -2.48 -1.63 3.75
CA ASP A 11 -1.15 -2.19 3.93
C ASP A 11 -0.72 -3.03 2.74
N ASP A 12 0.57 -3.35 2.70
CA ASP A 12 1.21 -4.28 1.77
C ASP A 12 1.14 -3.89 0.29
N ALA A 13 0.93 -2.61 0.00
CA ALA A 13 1.09 -2.10 -1.36
C ALA A 13 2.52 -2.40 -1.86
N GLY A 14 2.66 -2.90 -3.08
CA GLY A 14 3.93 -3.34 -3.66
C GLY A 14 4.24 -4.83 -3.46
N SER A 15 3.53 -5.54 -2.58
CA SER A 15 3.77 -6.97 -2.31
C SER A 15 3.43 -7.88 -3.51
N CYS A 16 2.25 -7.72 -4.11
CA CYS A 16 1.81 -8.49 -5.28
C CYS A 16 0.80 -7.70 -6.14
N VAL A 17 0.50 -8.19 -7.34
CA VAL A 17 -0.42 -7.54 -8.28
C VAL A 17 -1.82 -7.37 -7.69
N SER A 18 -2.36 -8.44 -7.08
CA SER A 18 -3.71 -8.39 -6.50
C SER A 18 -3.80 -7.44 -5.30
N ALA A 19 -2.75 -7.33 -4.48
CA ALA A 19 -2.70 -6.36 -3.39
C ALA A 19 -2.73 -4.92 -3.94
N ASN A 20 -1.92 -4.65 -4.98
CA ASN A 20 -1.92 -3.35 -5.65
C ASN A 20 -3.29 -2.97 -6.23
N GLU A 21 -3.98 -3.92 -6.87
CA GLU A 21 -5.32 -3.69 -7.43
C GLU A 21 -6.35 -3.40 -6.33
N ALA A 22 -6.32 -4.15 -5.23
CA ALA A 22 -7.21 -3.93 -4.09
C ALA A 22 -6.95 -2.57 -3.40
N VAL A 23 -5.68 -2.19 -3.23
CA VAL A 23 -5.28 -0.88 -2.69
C VAL A 23 -5.80 0.24 -3.60
N ARG A 24 -5.60 0.11 -4.92
CA ARG A 24 -6.09 1.09 -5.90
C ARG A 24 -7.61 1.25 -5.82
N ALA A 25 -8.35 0.14 -5.86
CA ALA A 25 -9.80 0.18 -5.79
C ALA A 25 -10.30 0.79 -4.47
N SER A 26 -9.60 0.53 -3.35
CA SER A 26 -9.96 1.09 -2.03
C SER A 26 -9.72 2.59 -1.94
N VAL A 27 -8.66 3.09 -2.59
CA VAL A 27 -8.35 4.53 -2.67
C VAL A 27 -9.32 5.24 -3.63
N GLU A 28 -9.55 4.68 -4.82
CA GLU A 28 -10.47 5.24 -5.81
C GLU A 28 -11.92 5.23 -5.34
N GLY A 29 -12.31 4.22 -4.56
CA GLY A 29 -13.61 4.16 -3.87
C GLY A 29 -13.73 5.12 -2.68
N GLY A 30 -12.67 5.84 -2.32
CA GLY A 30 -12.66 6.84 -1.25
C GLY A 30 -12.64 6.27 0.17
N LEU A 31 -12.59 4.94 0.33
CA LEU A 31 -12.53 4.29 1.64
C LEU A 31 -11.17 4.51 2.31
N VAL A 32 -10.07 4.45 1.54
CA VAL A 32 -8.71 4.55 2.05
C VAL A 32 -8.07 5.88 1.65
N ARG A 33 -7.45 6.55 2.62
CA ARG A 33 -6.69 7.79 2.42
C ARG A 33 -5.24 7.71 2.93
N ASN A 34 -4.81 6.55 3.40
CA ASN A 34 -3.45 6.28 3.85
C ASN A 34 -2.97 4.93 3.28
N VAL A 35 -1.86 4.90 2.57
CA VAL A 35 -1.31 3.69 1.93
C VAL A 35 0.11 3.47 2.42
N SER A 36 0.44 2.24 2.81
CA SER A 36 1.81 1.86 3.15
C SER A 36 2.39 0.87 2.16
N VAL A 37 3.63 1.14 1.74
CA VAL A 37 4.26 0.45 0.62
C VAL A 37 5.46 -0.38 1.08
N ILE A 38 5.45 -1.67 0.76
CA ILE A 38 6.62 -2.56 0.87
C ILE A 38 7.50 -2.29 -0.37
N VAL A 39 8.47 -1.39 -0.21
CA VAL A 39 9.40 -0.96 -1.28
C VAL A 39 10.18 -2.11 -1.94
N PRO A 40 10.74 -3.11 -1.21
CA PRO A 40 11.42 -4.22 -1.87
C PRO A 40 10.44 -5.25 -2.49
N GLY A 41 9.12 -5.02 -2.36
CA GLY A 41 8.07 -5.89 -2.87
C GLY A 41 8.16 -6.07 -4.39
N PRO A 42 7.91 -7.28 -4.92
CA PRO A 42 8.11 -7.57 -6.35
C PRO A 42 7.16 -6.80 -7.28
N SER A 43 6.08 -6.23 -6.75
CA SER A 43 5.11 -5.44 -7.51
C SER A 43 5.20 -3.93 -7.24
N PHE A 44 6.20 -3.46 -6.47
CA PHE A 44 6.38 -2.04 -6.17
C PHE A 44 6.57 -1.20 -7.44
N THR A 45 7.51 -1.58 -8.32
CA THR A 45 7.83 -0.81 -9.53
C THR A 45 6.61 -0.54 -10.40
N ALA A 46 5.74 -1.55 -10.59
CA ALA A 46 4.52 -1.44 -11.36
C ALA A 46 3.47 -0.51 -10.72
N LEU A 47 3.51 -0.34 -9.39
CA LEU A 47 2.64 0.55 -8.64
C LEU A 47 3.08 2.03 -8.72
N THR A 48 4.38 2.29 -8.87
CA THR A 48 4.94 3.65 -8.76
C THR A 48 4.33 4.71 -9.68
N PRO A 49 3.93 4.43 -10.95
CA PRO A 49 3.33 5.47 -11.79
C PRO A 49 2.00 5.95 -11.20
N TRP A 50 1.21 5.04 -10.64
CA TRP A 50 -0.08 5.36 -10.01
C TRP A 50 0.10 6.10 -8.69
N LEU A 51 1.08 5.73 -7.85
CA LEU A 51 1.34 6.47 -6.60
C LEU A 51 1.63 7.96 -6.86
N LYS A 52 2.29 8.28 -7.97
CA LYS A 52 2.61 9.66 -8.36
C LYS A 52 1.40 10.48 -8.82
N THR A 53 0.28 9.84 -9.12
CA THR A 53 -0.96 10.54 -9.51
C THR A 53 -1.90 10.79 -8.33
N LEU A 54 -1.55 10.33 -7.12
CA LEU A 54 -2.41 10.46 -5.96
C LEU A 54 -2.35 11.88 -5.38
N GLU A 55 -3.51 12.47 -5.17
CA GLU A 55 -3.69 13.74 -4.46
C GLU A 55 -4.57 13.52 -3.22
N GLY A 56 -4.17 14.11 -2.08
CA GLY A 56 -4.92 13.97 -0.83
C GLY A 56 -4.99 12.53 -0.30
N VAL A 57 -3.96 11.73 -0.57
CA VAL A 57 -3.73 10.39 -0.02
C VAL A 57 -2.30 10.34 0.51
N ASP A 58 -2.15 9.95 1.77
CA ASP A 58 -0.82 9.78 2.38
C ASP A 58 -0.19 8.48 1.90
N VAL A 59 1.05 8.55 1.40
CA VAL A 59 1.83 7.38 0.98
C VAL A 59 3.05 7.23 1.88
N GLY A 60 3.09 6.17 2.67
CA GLY A 60 4.16 5.85 3.61
C GLY A 60 4.92 4.57 3.25
N ILE A 61 5.98 4.32 4.00
CA ILE A 61 6.80 3.10 3.87
C ILE A 61 6.30 2.05 4.87
N HIS A 62 5.98 0.87 4.37
CA HIS A 62 5.75 -0.32 5.19
C HIS A 62 7.08 -1.03 5.43
N LEU A 63 7.71 -0.76 6.57
CA LEU A 63 8.95 -1.43 6.94
C LEU A 63 8.69 -2.91 7.20
N THR A 64 9.56 -3.76 6.66
CA THR A 64 9.46 -5.21 6.82
C THR A 64 10.82 -5.81 7.16
N MET A 65 10.80 -6.84 8.01
CA MET A 65 11.95 -7.66 8.37
C MET A 65 11.75 -9.14 7.99
N ASN A 66 10.60 -9.47 7.40
CA ASN A 66 10.19 -10.81 7.03
C ASN A 66 9.72 -10.84 5.56
N ALA A 67 9.55 -12.03 5.02
CA ALA A 67 8.85 -12.27 3.76
C ALA A 67 8.17 -13.63 3.93
N GLU A 68 6.97 -13.63 4.48
CA GLU A 68 6.37 -14.82 5.09
C GLU A 68 5.79 -15.81 4.06
N TRP A 69 5.35 -15.33 2.90
CA TRP A 69 4.67 -16.17 1.90
C TRP A 69 5.63 -17.04 1.09
N ASP A 70 5.30 -18.30 0.81
CA ASP A 70 6.20 -19.20 0.10
C ASP A 70 6.62 -18.73 -1.29
N ARG A 71 5.70 -18.08 -2.03
CA ARG A 71 5.89 -17.68 -3.44
C ARG A 71 5.98 -16.18 -3.67
N VAL A 72 5.52 -15.37 -2.71
CA VAL A 72 5.65 -13.90 -2.76
C VAL A 72 6.73 -13.52 -1.77
N LYS A 73 7.93 -13.27 -2.29
CA LYS A 73 9.10 -12.93 -1.49
C LYS A 73 9.66 -11.60 -1.97
N TRP A 74 10.31 -10.90 -1.05
CA TRP A 74 11.11 -9.71 -1.32
C TRP A 74 12.43 -9.83 -0.58
N GLY A 75 13.47 -9.23 -1.16
CA GLY A 75 14.79 -9.17 -0.55
C GLY A 75 14.92 -8.02 0.45
N PRO A 76 16.11 -7.84 1.04
CA PRO A 76 16.45 -6.62 1.76
C PRO A 76 16.29 -5.38 0.88
N CYS A 77 15.96 -4.24 1.50
CA CYS A 77 15.92 -2.92 0.86
C CYS A 77 17.35 -2.42 0.55
#